data_AF-A0A966PLB0-F1
#
_entry.id   AF-A0A966PLB0-F1
#
_cell.length_a   1.000
_cell.length_b   1.000
_cell.length_c   1.000
_cell.angle_alpha   90.00
_cell.angle_beta   90.00
_cell.angle_gamma   90.00
#
_symmetry.space_group_name_H-M   'P 1'
#
loop_
_entity.id
_entity.type
_entity.pdbx_description
1 polymer ?
#
loop_
_entity_poly.entity_id
_entity_poly.type
_entity_poly.pdbx_seq_one_letter_code
_entity_poly.pdbx_strand_id
1 'polypeptide(L)' 'MSKIYPIFCGITVWRPELCTKRLFLYDNVSVRVLVVEDDKAIATSLILGLQSAGMTVTHVATGAQAIAATDFDVMLL' A
#
# COMPACT_ATOMS: atom_id res chain seq x y z
N MET A 1 -0.71 18.28 -41.65
CA MET A 1 -0.03 16.96 -41.60
C MET A 1 1.07 17.05 -40.54
N SER A 2 0.81 16.62 -39.30
CA SER A 2 1.82 16.66 -38.22
C SER A 2 1.83 15.30 -37.53
N LYS A 3 3.01 14.69 -37.49
CA LYS A 3 3.24 13.33 -36.98
C LYS A 3 3.14 13.33 -35.44
N ILE A 4 2.29 12.47 -34.89
CA ILE A 4 2.23 12.15 -33.46
C ILE A 4 3.11 10.92 -33.24
N TYR A 5 4.10 11.03 -32.36
CA TYR A 5 4.98 9.92 -31.98
C TYR A 5 4.32 9.08 -30.88
N PRO A 6 4.43 7.74 -30.90
CA PRO A 6 3.81 6.91 -29.88
C PRO A 6 4.68 6.83 -28.63
N ILE A 7 4.15 7.30 -27.49
CA ILE A 7 4.66 6.93 -26.17
C ILE A 7 4.13 5.53 -25.87
N PHE A 8 4.93 4.53 -26.24
CA PHE A 8 4.74 3.14 -25.84
C PHE A 8 4.97 3.01 -24.33
N CYS A 9 3.97 2.51 -23.61
CA CYS A 9 4.11 2.02 -22.24
C CYS A 9 3.34 0.69 -22.11
N GLY A 10 3.99 -0.41 -22.50
CA GLY A 10 3.58 -1.77 -22.15
C GLY A 10 2.38 -2.34 -22.92
N ILE A 11 2.40 -3.64 -23.14
CA ILE A 11 1.54 -4.39 -24.08
C ILE A 11 0.05 -4.41 -23.65
N THR A 12 -0.79 -3.96 -24.59
CA THR A 12 -2.25 -4.17 -24.78
C THR A 12 -3.29 -3.58 -23.81
N VAL A 13 -4.19 -2.79 -24.42
CA VAL A 13 -5.51 -2.25 -24.00
C VAL A 13 -5.51 -0.94 -23.19
N TRP A 14 -5.86 0.14 -23.89
CA TRP A 14 -6.31 1.41 -23.31
C TRP A 14 -7.70 1.20 -22.65
N ARG A 15 -7.74 1.14 -21.31
CA ARG A 15 -8.98 1.36 -20.55
C ARG A 15 -8.88 2.70 -19.81
N PRO A 16 -9.73 3.69 -20.11
CA PRO A 16 -9.65 5.01 -19.50
C PRO A 16 -9.96 5.02 -17.98
N GLU A 17 -10.47 3.92 -17.43
CA GLU A 17 -10.82 3.79 -16.01
C GLU A 17 -9.61 3.50 -15.08
N LEU A 18 -8.40 3.29 -15.62
CA LEU A 18 -7.21 2.87 -14.86
C LEU A 18 -6.26 4.04 -14.45
N CYS A 19 -6.79 5.24 -14.23
CA CYS A 19 -5.99 6.41 -13.88
C CYS A 19 -5.45 6.43 -12.42
N THR A 20 -5.80 5.49 -11.55
CA THR A 20 -5.61 5.74 -10.09
C THR A 20 -4.87 4.67 -9.29
N LYS A 21 -4.22 3.64 -9.86
CA LYS A 21 -3.39 2.71 -9.05
C LYS A 21 -2.18 2.18 -9.81
N ARG A 22 -1.17 3.03 -9.98
CA ARG A 22 0.15 2.64 -10.51
C ARG A 22 1.18 2.56 -9.39
N LEU A 23 0.97 1.65 -8.46
CA LEU A 23 2.00 1.06 -7.57
C LEU A 23 1.39 -0.27 -7.10
N PHE A 24 2.19 -1.33 -6.92
CA PHE A 24 1.77 -2.73 -6.71
C PHE A 24 1.47 -3.55 -7.98
N LEU A 25 2.29 -3.39 -9.03
CA LEU A 25 2.51 -4.45 -10.02
C LEU A 25 3.50 -5.50 -9.47
N TYR A 26 3.14 -6.16 -8.38
CA TYR A 26 3.78 -7.39 -7.91
C TYR A 26 2.65 -8.36 -7.57
N ASP A 27 2.47 -9.36 -8.44
CA ASP A 27 1.46 -10.43 -8.42
C ASP A 27 0.64 -10.61 -7.14
N ASN A 28 -0.58 -10.08 -7.03
CA ASN A 28 -1.59 -10.47 -6.02
C ASN A 28 -1.13 -10.63 -4.55
N VAL A 29 0.04 -10.13 -4.15
CA VAL A 29 0.55 -10.28 -2.78
C VAL A 29 0.09 -9.08 -1.98
N SER A 30 -0.91 -9.30 -1.12
CA SER A 30 -1.31 -8.32 -0.11
C SER A 30 -0.21 -8.23 0.95
N VAL A 31 0.48 -7.10 1.03
CA VAL A 31 1.51 -6.83 2.05
C VAL A 31 0.86 -6.70 3.43
N ARG A 32 1.43 -7.36 4.43
CA ARG A 32 1.02 -7.30 5.84
C ARG A 32 1.92 -6.32 6.60
N VAL A 33 1.33 -5.27 7.16
CA VAL A 33 2.04 -4.21 7.87
C VAL A 33 1.66 -4.21 9.35
N LEU A 34 2.67 -4.21 10.21
CA LEU A 34 2.51 -3.94 11.63
C LEU A 34 2.77 -2.45 11.89
N VAL A 35 1.79 -1.73 12.43
CA VAL A 35 1.93 -0.33 12.85
C VAL A 35 2.06 -0.30 14.37
N VAL A 36 3.17 0.24 14.86
CA VAL A 36 3.42 0.48 16.27
C VAL A 36 3.29 1.97 16.51
N GLU A 37 2.18 2.40 17.10
CA GLU A 37 1.90 3.82 17.28
C GLU A 37 1.04 4.02 18.53
N ASP A 38 1.50 4.83 19.48
CA ASP A 38 0.83 5.07 20.75
C ASP A 38 -0.25 6.16 20.64
N ASP A 39 -0.12 7.09 19.70
CA ASP A 39 -1.14 8.08 19.42
C ASP A 39 -2.26 7.53 18.52
N LYS A 40 -3.48 7.47 19.07
CA LYS A 40 -4.65 6.93 18.35
C LYS A 40 -5.01 7.70 17.08
N ALA A 41 -4.81 9.02 17.03
CA ALA A 41 -5.16 9.83 15.88
C ALA A 41 -4.18 9.60 14.72
N ILE A 42 -2.89 9.48 15.04
CA ILE A 42 -1.84 9.14 14.08
C ILE A 42 -2.06 7.70 13.57
N ALA A 43 -2.23 6.75 14.49
CA ALA A 43 -2.51 5.35 14.16
C ALA A 43 -3.71 5.21 13.21
N THR A 44 -4.82 5.88 13.50
CA THR A 44 -6.03 5.84 12.67
C THR A 44 -5.75 6.31 11.24
N SER A 45 -5.00 7.40 11.10
CA SER A 45 -4.66 7.97 9.79
C SER A 45 -3.77 7.01 8.98
N LEU A 46 -2.78 6.40 9.63
CA LEU A 46 -1.89 5.41 9.00
C LEU A 46 -2.65 4.16 8.56
N ILE A 47 -3.49 3.60 9.44
CA ILE A 47 -4.29 2.41 9.14
C ILE A 47 -5.16 2.64 7.92
N LEU A 48 -5.90 3.74 7.87
CA LEU A 48 -6.78 4.08 6.75
C LEU A 48 -5.99 4.25 5.45
N GLY A 49 -4.86 4.95 5.48
CA GLY A 49 -3.99 5.15 4.32
C GLY A 49 -3.47 3.82 3.75
N LEU A 50 -2.92 2.98 4.62
CA LEU A 50 -2.34 1.68 4.24
C LEU A 50 -3.41 0.71 3.73
N GLN A 51 -4.56 0.63 4.39
CA GLN A 51 -5.69 -0.19 3.94
C GLN A 51 -6.23 0.29 2.58
N SER A 52 -6.32 1.61 2.36
CA SER A 52 -6.78 2.17 1.07
C SER A 52 -5.84 1.82 -0.10
N ALA A 53 -4.55 1.60 0.21
CA ALA A 53 -3.53 1.15 -0.72
C ALA A 53 -3.55 -0.37 -0.98
N GLY A 54 -4.40 -1.13 -0.27
CA GLY A 54 -4.57 -2.57 -0.45
C GLY A 54 -3.67 -3.42 0.45
N MET A 55 -3.12 -2.85 1.53
CA MET A 55 -2.33 -3.57 2.52
C MET A 55 -3.22 -4.09 3.66
N THR A 56 -2.81 -5.20 4.26
CA THR A 56 -3.37 -5.70 5.52
C THR A 56 -2.62 -5.06 6.67
N VAL A 57 -3.33 -4.51 7.66
CA VAL A 57 -2.69 -3.73 8.73
C VAL A 57 -3.08 -4.30 10.10
N THR A 58 -2.08 -4.55 10.93
CA THR A 58 -2.22 -4.86 12.36
C THR A 58 -1.67 -3.67 13.15
N HIS A 59 -2.45 -3.12 14.08
CA HIS A 59 -2.00 -2.00 14.94
C HIS A 59 -1.75 -2.46 16.37
N VAL A 60 -0.66 -1.95 16.95
CA VAL A 60 -0.30 -2.10 18.35
C VAL A 60 0.14 -0.75 18.92
N ALA A 61 -0.08 -0.52 20.22
CA ALA A 61 0.19 0.77 20.85
C ALA A 61 1.53 0.83 21.58
N THR A 62 2.25 -0.30 21.68
CA THR A 62 3.47 -0.39 22.48
C THR A 62 4.51 -1.29 21.82
N GLY A 63 5.79 -1.01 22.08
CA GLY A 63 6.88 -1.88 21.64
C GLY A 63 6.79 -3.31 22.20
N ALA A 64 6.26 -3.48 23.41
CA ALA A 64 6.05 -4.82 23.99
C ALA A 64 5.07 -5.66 23.17
N GLN A 65 3.98 -5.04 22.72
CA GLN A 65 3.02 -5.67 21.81
C GLN A 65 3.63 -5.92 20.42
N ALA A 66 4.49 -5.03 19.95
CA ALA A 66 5.18 -5.20 18.67
C ALA A 66 6.10 -6.42 18.65
N ILE A 67 6.87 -6.64 19.72
CA ILE A 67 7.76 -7.81 19.86
C ILE A 67 6.95 -9.11 19.93
N ALA A 68 5.74 -9.08 20.49
CA ALA A 68 4.86 -10.24 20.57
C ALA A 68 4.08 -10.51 19.26
N ALA A 69 4.09 -9.57 18.32
CA ALA A 69 3.38 -9.72 17.05
C ALA A 69 4.13 -10.68 16.11
N THR A 70 3.36 -11.46 15.35
CA THR A 70 3.86 -12.36 14.31
C THR A 70 3.20 -12.02 12.97
N ASP A 71 3.67 -12.64 11.90
CA ASP A 71 2.96 -12.67 10.61
C ASP A 71 2.78 -11.30 9.92
N PHE A 72 3.82 -10.46 9.93
CA PHE A 72 3.91 -9.24 9.14
C PHE A 72 5.14 -9.25 8.23
N ASP A 73 5.11 -8.47 7.15
CA ASP A 73 6.20 -8.35 6.18
C ASP A 73 7.03 -7.09 6.43
N VAL A 74 6.39 -6.03 6.96
CA VAL A 74 7.01 -4.74 7.28
C VAL A 74 6.45 -4.21 8.60
N MET A 75 7.30 -3.56 9.40
CA MET A 75 6.92 -2.85 10.61
C MET A 75 7.16 -1.35 10.43
N LEU A 76 6.17 -0.53 10.80
CA LEU A 76 6.27 0.92 10.90
C LEU A 76 6.25 1.33 12.38
N LEU A 77 7.19 2.18 12.77
CA LEU A 77 7.41 2.67 14.13
C LEU A 77 7.08 4.16 14.23
#